data_AF-A0A9P0LFD7-F1
#
_entry.id   AF-A0A9P0LFD7-F1
#
_cell.length_a   1.000
_cell.length_b   1.000
_cell.length_c   1.000
_cell.angle_alpha   90.00
_cell.angle_beta   90.00
_cell.angle_gamma   90.00
#
_symmetry.space_group_name_H-M   'P 1'
#
loop_
_entity.id
_entity.type
_entity.pdbx_description
1 polymer ?
#
loop_
_entity_poly.entity_id
_entity_poly.type
_entity_poly.pdbx_seq_one_letter_code
_entity_poly.pdbx_strand_id
1 'polypeptide(L)'
;MKWELYSITGICRTNPTNVQDFVNNLDSYLRSTANCDISLLVGDINIDLLREHEYSNLRYVNMLQQNGYISQINTPARVDSNSSTIIDHIFLKTNRFKVSETAIECKPILLKNCMTDHYPVLFNFGYLKGSNCIINKNSYEFKKIDEKKLTDYLQLVTWDSVFSESDVQKATDNFYNELYKGIDHSTYYLKINSKTSIKKSDELKQSLTKDKDNLILRQSYISYRNRVTNLIKIYITIGRAGILLMR
;
A
#
# COMPACT_ATOMS: atom_id res chain seq x y z
N MET A 1 -7.03 -4.85 -24.19
CA MET A 1 -6.09 -5.78 -23.51
C MET A 1 -4.96 -5.00 -22.85
N LYS A 2 -5.09 -4.71 -21.55
CA LYS A 2 -3.98 -4.22 -20.73
C LYS A 2 -3.49 -5.35 -19.85
N TRP A 3 -2.19 -5.46 -19.75
CA TRP A 3 -1.53 -6.42 -18.90
C TRP A 3 -1.33 -5.77 -17.53
N GLU A 4 -1.88 -6.38 -16.49
CA GLU A 4 -1.42 -6.12 -15.13
C GLU A 4 -0.03 -6.71 -14.99
N LEU A 5 0.88 -5.94 -14.39
CA LEU A 5 2.23 -6.42 -14.18
C LEU A 5 2.28 -7.16 -12.86
N TYR A 6 2.45 -8.48 -12.96
CA TYR A 6 2.68 -9.38 -11.84
C TYR A 6 4.18 -9.65 -11.72
N SER A 7 4.69 -9.60 -10.48
CA SER A 7 6.00 -10.13 -10.14
C SER A 7 5.81 -11.32 -9.21
N ILE A 8 6.43 -12.46 -9.51
CA ILE A 8 6.51 -13.61 -8.62
C ILE A 8 7.98 -13.90 -8.41
N THR A 9 8.44 -13.68 -7.18
CA THR A 9 9.83 -13.88 -6.78
C THR A 9 9.91 -15.09 -5.87
N GLY A 10 10.49 -16.17 -6.40
CA GLY A 10 10.86 -17.34 -5.62
C GLY A 10 12.15 -17.08 -4.85
N ILE A 11 12.16 -17.34 -3.55
CA ILE A 11 13.31 -17.15 -2.68
C ILE A 11 13.53 -18.42 -1.88
N CYS A 12 14.78 -18.87 -1.83
CA CYS A 12 15.20 -19.90 -0.90
C CYS A 12 16.42 -19.39 -0.14
N ARG A 13 16.38 -19.46 1.20
CA ARG A 13 17.57 -19.25 2.03
C ARG A 13 18.10 -20.61 2.47
N THR A 14 19.28 -20.97 1.99
CA THR A 14 19.98 -22.16 2.47
C THR A 14 20.58 -21.91 3.85
N ASN A 15 20.50 -22.91 4.73
CA ASN A 15 21.33 -22.94 5.93
C ASN A 15 22.78 -23.33 5.52
N PRO A 16 23.83 -22.73 6.09
CA PRO A 16 23.85 -21.86 7.28
C PRO A 16 23.92 -20.35 6.97
N THR A 17 23.40 -19.90 5.83
CA THR A 17 23.49 -18.49 5.43
C THR A 17 23.03 -17.56 6.56
N ASN A 18 23.86 -16.56 6.89
CA ASN A 18 23.57 -15.60 7.94
C ASN A 18 22.26 -14.86 7.65
N VAL A 19 21.33 -14.88 8.60
CA VAL A 19 20.00 -14.27 8.46
C VAL A 19 20.09 -12.76 8.21
N GLN A 20 21.02 -12.08 8.88
CA GLN A 20 21.20 -10.63 8.75
C GLN A 20 21.66 -10.23 7.35
N ASP A 21 22.64 -10.94 6.80
CA ASP A 21 23.16 -10.70 5.45
C ASP A 21 22.09 -11.00 4.41
N PHE A 22 21.34 -12.09 4.59
CA PHE A 22 20.18 -12.41 3.77
C PHE A 22 19.15 -11.28 3.77
N VAL A 23 18.76 -10.78 4.96
CA VAL A 23 17.80 -9.67 5.09
C VAL A 23 18.32 -8.39 4.43
N ASN A 24 19.60 -8.05 4.58
CA ASN A 24 20.21 -6.86 3.96
C ASN A 24 20.20 -6.93 2.43
N ASN A 25 20.57 -8.08 1.89
CA ASN A 25 20.59 -8.32 0.45
C ASN A 25 19.17 -8.32 -0.12
N LEU A 26 18.21 -8.93 0.60
CA LEU A 26 16.80 -8.92 0.21
C LEU A 26 16.23 -7.50 0.24
N ASP A 27 16.48 -6.70 1.28
CA ASP A 27 16.02 -5.30 1.34
C ASP A 27 16.60 -4.48 0.17
N SER A 28 17.89 -4.63 -0.12
CA SER A 28 18.55 -3.95 -1.25
C SER A 28 17.94 -4.36 -2.59
N TYR A 29 17.61 -5.63 -2.77
CA TYR A 29 16.89 -6.13 -3.94
C TYR A 29 15.47 -5.55 -4.03
N LEU A 30 14.70 -5.59 -2.95
CA LEU A 30 13.32 -5.09 -2.93
C LEU A 30 13.24 -3.58 -3.22
N ARG A 31 14.21 -2.80 -2.73
CA ARG A 31 14.30 -1.35 -3.00
C ARG A 31 14.73 -1.01 -4.43
N SER A 32 15.48 -1.89 -5.09
CA SER A 32 15.94 -1.70 -6.47
C SER A 32 14.98 -2.28 -7.51
N THR A 33 14.01 -3.10 -7.09
CA THR A 33 13.03 -3.71 -7.98
C THR A 33 11.97 -2.70 -8.43
N ALA A 34 11.61 -2.74 -9.71
CA ALA A 34 10.56 -1.87 -10.24
C ALA A 34 9.21 -2.16 -9.58
N ASN A 35 8.42 -1.10 -9.35
CA ASN A 35 7.06 -1.25 -8.82
C ASN A 35 6.17 -1.98 -9.83
N CYS A 36 5.65 -3.14 -9.42
CA CYS A 36 4.61 -3.87 -10.12
C CYS A 36 3.23 -3.60 -9.49
N ASP A 37 2.17 -4.07 -10.15
CA ASP A 37 0.80 -3.91 -9.65
C ASP A 37 0.55 -4.86 -8.50
N ILE A 38 1.04 -6.09 -8.64
CA ILE A 38 0.99 -7.16 -7.64
C ILE A 38 2.37 -7.84 -7.60
N SER A 39 2.97 -7.89 -6.42
CA SER A 39 4.23 -8.60 -6.16
C SER A 39 4.00 -9.73 -5.16
N LEU A 40 4.43 -10.93 -5.53
CA LEU A 40 4.45 -12.10 -4.67
C LEU A 40 5.87 -12.49 -4.36
N LEU A 41 6.16 -12.69 -3.09
CA LEU A 41 7.41 -13.25 -2.60
C LEU A 41 7.08 -14.59 -1.95
N VAL A 42 7.66 -15.66 -2.48
CA VAL A 42 7.31 -17.04 -2.09
C VAL A 42 8.56 -17.89 -1.89
N GLY A 43 8.52 -18.80 -0.92
CA GLY A 43 9.47 -19.91 -0.84
C GLY A 43 9.90 -20.30 0.57
N ASP A 44 10.81 -21.27 0.64
CA ASP A 44 11.39 -21.78 1.89
C ASP A 44 12.53 -20.88 2.35
N ILE A 45 12.23 -20.06 3.36
CA ILE A 45 13.16 -19.04 3.86
C ILE A 45 13.95 -19.57 5.05
N ASN A 46 13.60 -20.72 5.65
CA ASN A 46 14.25 -21.22 6.87
C ASN A 46 14.31 -20.18 8.03
N ILE A 47 13.41 -19.19 8.10
CA ILE A 47 13.20 -18.29 9.25
C ILE A 47 11.86 -18.69 9.85
N ASP A 48 11.82 -19.07 11.13
CA ASP A 48 10.60 -19.56 11.77
C ASP A 48 9.78 -18.40 12.34
N LEU A 49 8.63 -18.10 11.74
CA LEU A 49 7.76 -17.01 12.21
C LEU A 49 7.08 -17.30 13.55
N LEU A 50 7.08 -18.54 14.05
CA LEU A 50 6.67 -18.83 15.44
C LEU A 50 7.66 -18.27 16.47
N ARG A 51 8.89 -17.97 16.04
CA ARG A 51 9.95 -17.40 16.86
C ARG A 51 10.13 -15.92 16.57
N GLU A 52 9.03 -15.19 16.45
CA GLU A 52 9.03 -13.74 16.18
C GLU A 52 9.71 -12.91 17.28
N HIS A 53 9.90 -13.46 18.47
CA HIS A 53 10.66 -12.84 19.56
C HIS A 53 12.18 -12.86 19.31
N GLU A 54 12.68 -13.70 18.40
CA GLU A 54 14.08 -13.67 17.99
C GLU A 54 14.36 -12.43 17.12
N TYR A 55 15.35 -11.62 17.51
CA TYR A 55 15.67 -10.35 16.86
C TYR A 55 15.82 -10.45 15.33
N SER A 56 16.50 -11.50 14.85
CA SER A 56 16.73 -11.72 13.41
C SER A 56 15.43 -12.00 12.64
N ASN A 57 14.49 -12.73 13.25
CA ASN A 57 13.20 -13.06 12.63
C ASN A 57 12.29 -11.83 12.63
N LEU A 58 12.26 -11.08 13.74
CA LEU A 58 11.54 -9.82 13.83
C LEU A 58 12.04 -8.81 12.78
N ARG A 59 13.36 -8.70 12.61
CA ARG A 59 13.96 -7.82 11.61
C ARG A 59 13.55 -8.19 10.19
N TYR A 60 13.50 -9.49 9.88
CA TYR A 60 13.04 -9.99 8.59
C TYR A 60 11.58 -9.57 8.32
N VAL A 61 10.68 -9.79 9.27
CA VAL A 61 9.26 -9.41 9.15
C VAL A 61 9.11 -7.90 9.01
N ASN A 62 9.78 -7.12 9.86
CA ASN A 62 9.74 -5.65 9.82
C ASN A 62 10.24 -5.10 8.49
N MET A 63 11.32 -5.66 7.94
CA MET A 63 11.86 -5.25 6.65
C MET A 63 10.85 -5.49 5.51
N LEU A 64 10.17 -6.64 5.52
CA LEU A 64 9.14 -6.93 4.52
C LEU A 64 7.94 -5.97 4.64
N GLN A 65 7.47 -5.73 5.87
CA GLN A 65 6.38 -4.78 6.14
C GLN A 65 6.74 -3.35 5.72
N GLN A 66 7.96 -2.89 6.00
CA GLN A 66 8.47 -1.60 5.55
C GLN A 66 8.48 -1.46 4.02
N ASN A 67 8.71 -2.57 3.30
CA ASN A 67 8.64 -2.62 1.85
C ASN A 67 7.21 -2.81 1.30
N GLY A 68 6.20 -2.89 2.18
CA GLY A 68 4.77 -3.01 1.82
C GLY A 68 4.29 -4.43 1.58
N TYR A 69 5.03 -5.44 2.04
CA TYR A 69 4.64 -6.85 1.95
C TYR A 69 3.86 -7.29 3.19
N ILE A 70 2.81 -8.08 2.96
CA ILE A 70 1.94 -8.63 3.99
C ILE A 70 1.97 -10.16 3.90
N SER A 71 2.23 -10.83 5.03
CA SER A 71 2.22 -12.30 5.10
C SER A 71 0.83 -12.84 4.81
N GLN A 72 0.77 -13.85 3.95
CA GLN A 72 -0.46 -14.53 3.54
C GLN A 72 -0.61 -15.90 4.18
N ILE A 73 0.46 -16.49 4.72
CA ILE A 73 0.41 -17.77 5.42
C ILE A 73 1.15 -17.66 6.75
N ASN A 74 0.41 -17.90 7.84
CA ASN A 74 0.95 -17.90 9.21
C ASN A 74 0.59 -19.22 9.92
N THR A 75 0.56 -20.31 9.15
CA THR A 75 0.28 -21.67 9.66
C THR A 75 1.48 -22.56 9.36
N PRO A 76 1.91 -23.42 10.30
CA PRO A 76 3.08 -24.27 10.10
C PRO A 76 2.96 -25.15 8.87
N ALA A 77 3.91 -24.99 7.95
CA ALA A 77 3.97 -25.76 6.71
C ALA A 77 4.96 -26.91 6.81
N ARG A 78 6.01 -26.80 7.63
CA ARG A 78 6.90 -27.93 7.94
C ARG A 78 6.51 -28.54 9.27
N VAL A 79 6.11 -29.81 9.24
CA VAL A 79 5.67 -30.55 10.43
C VAL A 79 6.29 -31.93 10.42
N ASP A 80 7.07 -32.22 11.45
CA ASP A 80 7.60 -33.54 11.74
C ASP A 80 7.01 -34.07 13.06
N SER A 81 7.45 -35.24 13.55
CA SER A 81 6.91 -35.83 14.78
C SER A 81 7.17 -35.00 16.05
N ASN A 82 8.14 -34.09 16.01
CA ASN A 82 8.68 -33.35 17.15
C ASN A 82 8.67 -31.83 16.96
N SER A 83 8.38 -31.32 15.76
CA SER A 83 8.47 -29.91 15.41
C SER A 83 7.37 -29.47 14.45
N SER A 84 6.97 -28.21 14.56
CA SER A 84 6.01 -27.54 13.69
C SER A 84 6.49 -26.11 13.50
N THR A 85 6.84 -25.73 12.26
CA THR A 85 7.50 -24.45 11.97
C THR A 85 6.86 -23.72 10.81
N ILE A 86 6.89 -22.38 10.85
CA ILE A 86 6.42 -21.51 9.78
C ILE A 86 7.66 -20.97 9.06
N ILE A 87 8.20 -21.75 8.12
CA ILE A 87 9.41 -21.38 7.35
C ILE A 87 9.17 -21.23 5.85
N ASP A 88 8.05 -21.76 5.35
CA ASP A 88 7.55 -21.52 4.00
C ASP A 88 6.71 -20.26 4.01
N HIS A 89 7.18 -19.22 3.31
CA HIS A 89 6.59 -17.90 3.36
C HIS A 89 5.90 -17.55 2.06
N ILE A 90 4.76 -16.87 2.18
CA ILE A 90 4.07 -16.21 1.07
C ILE A 90 3.75 -14.79 1.52
N PHE A 91 4.31 -13.82 0.82
CA PHE A 91 4.11 -12.40 1.06
C PHE A 91 3.55 -11.73 -0.19
N LEU A 92 2.54 -10.89 0.00
CA LEU A 92 1.88 -10.14 -1.07
C LEU A 92 2.10 -8.65 -0.85
N LYS A 93 2.44 -7.93 -1.92
CA LYS A 93 2.44 -6.47 -2.00
C LYS A 93 1.56 -6.05 -3.16
N THR A 94 0.72 -5.03 -2.93
CA THR A 94 -0.18 -4.51 -3.95
C THR A 94 0.07 -3.02 -4.14
N ASN A 95 -0.06 -2.53 -5.37
CA ASN A 95 0.02 -1.11 -5.63
C ASN A 95 -1.30 -0.45 -5.24
N ARG A 96 -1.34 0.14 -4.04
CA ARG A 96 -2.52 0.82 -3.47
C ARG A 96 -3.13 1.92 -4.36
N PHE A 97 -2.38 2.46 -5.32
CA PHE A 97 -2.89 3.46 -6.27
C PHE A 97 -3.63 2.85 -7.47
N LYS A 98 -3.50 1.53 -7.69
CA LYS A 98 -4.14 0.80 -8.79
C LYS A 98 -5.13 -0.24 -8.29
N VAL A 99 -4.80 -0.89 -7.18
CA VAL A 99 -5.56 -1.99 -6.60
C VAL A 99 -5.72 -1.71 -5.12
N SER A 100 -6.97 -1.65 -4.64
CA SER A 100 -7.22 -1.65 -3.20
C SER A 100 -6.80 -3.01 -2.65
N GLU A 101 -6.07 -3.06 -1.53
CA GLU A 101 -5.78 -4.31 -0.82
C GLU A 101 -7.06 -5.08 -0.49
N THR A 102 -8.15 -4.35 -0.21
CA THR A 102 -9.48 -4.94 0.04
C THR A 102 -10.16 -5.50 -1.21
N ALA A 103 -9.61 -5.29 -2.41
CA ALA A 103 -10.15 -5.82 -3.66
C ALA A 103 -9.53 -7.16 -4.05
N ILE A 104 -8.42 -7.56 -3.42
CA ILE A 104 -7.77 -8.84 -3.65
C ILE A 104 -8.20 -9.81 -2.55
N GLU A 105 -8.78 -10.93 -2.96
CA GLU A 105 -8.99 -12.08 -2.12
C GLU A 105 -7.77 -12.99 -2.19
N CYS A 106 -7.25 -13.39 -1.03
CA CYS A 106 -6.16 -14.36 -0.92
C CYS A 106 -6.65 -15.59 -0.15
N LYS A 107 -6.42 -16.77 -0.71
CA LYS A 107 -6.83 -18.07 -0.19
C LYS A 107 -5.63 -19.01 -0.16
N PRO A 108 -4.79 -18.94 0.89
CA PRO A 108 -3.79 -19.96 1.16
C PRO A 108 -4.49 -21.25 1.61
N ILE A 109 -4.06 -22.39 1.07
CA ILE A 109 -4.54 -23.72 1.43
C ILE A 109 -3.31 -24.60 1.67
N LEU A 110 -3.24 -25.20 2.86
CA LEU A 110 -2.19 -26.13 3.21
C LEU A 110 -2.65 -27.56 2.98
N LEU A 111 -2.01 -28.28 2.06
CA LEU A 111 -2.29 -29.68 1.80
C LEU A 111 -1.52 -30.56 2.77
N LYS A 112 -2.15 -30.88 3.90
CA LYS A 112 -1.58 -31.77 4.92
C LYS A 112 -1.49 -33.19 4.38
N ASN A 113 -0.34 -33.56 3.83
CA ASN A 113 -0.01 -34.92 3.41
C ASN A 113 1.37 -35.29 3.94
N CYS A 114 1.68 -36.59 4.03
CA CYS A 114 2.93 -37.10 4.58
C CYS A 114 3.97 -37.46 3.51
N MET A 115 3.91 -36.84 2.32
CA MET A 115 4.84 -37.16 1.23
C MET A 115 6.23 -36.56 1.47
N THR A 116 6.30 -35.43 2.16
CA THR A 116 7.53 -34.73 2.58
C THR A 116 7.34 -34.16 3.99
N ASP A 117 8.42 -33.71 4.62
CA ASP A 117 8.37 -32.99 5.89
C ASP A 117 7.79 -31.56 5.76
N HIS A 118 7.68 -31.05 4.53
CA HIS A 118 6.92 -29.86 4.18
C HIS A 118 5.55 -30.23 3.60
N TYR A 119 4.50 -29.54 4.03
CA TYR A 119 3.17 -29.58 3.43
C TYR A 119 3.11 -28.64 2.22
N PRO A 120 2.67 -29.13 1.05
CA PRO A 120 2.45 -28.26 -0.11
C PRO A 120 1.48 -27.11 0.20
N VAL A 121 1.86 -25.90 -0.18
CA VAL A 121 1.02 -24.71 -0.06
C VAL A 121 0.42 -24.38 -1.43
N LEU A 122 -0.91 -24.42 -1.52
CA LEU A 122 -1.65 -23.87 -2.65
C LEU A 122 -2.02 -22.43 -2.31
N PHE A 123 -1.66 -21.50 -3.17
CA PHE A 123 -1.99 -20.09 -2.98
C PHE A 123 -2.79 -19.56 -4.15
N ASN A 124 -4.07 -19.29 -3.90
CA ASN A 124 -4.94 -18.65 -4.86
C ASN A 124 -5.13 -17.20 -4.48
N PHE A 125 -5.00 -16.30 -5.45
CA PHE A 125 -5.36 -14.90 -5.29
C PHE A 125 -6.14 -14.42 -6.50
N GLY A 126 -7.00 -13.43 -6.30
CA GLY A 126 -7.76 -12.85 -7.38
C GLY A 126 -8.63 -11.71 -6.90
N TYR A 127 -9.30 -11.05 -7.82
CA TYR A 127 -10.24 -9.98 -7.49
C TYR A 127 -11.53 -10.56 -6.91
N LEU A 128 -12.06 -9.91 -5.86
CA LEU A 128 -13.37 -10.27 -5.31
C LEU A 128 -14.47 -10.13 -6.37
N LYS A 129 -15.30 -11.16 -6.54
CA LYS A 129 -16.45 -11.07 -7.45
C LYS A 129 -17.40 -9.97 -6.96
N GLY A 130 -17.71 -9.02 -7.83
CA GLY A 130 -18.54 -7.85 -7.48
C GLY A 130 -17.74 -6.63 -7.02
N SER A 131 -16.41 -6.75 -6.82
CA SER A 131 -15.51 -5.60 -6.84
C SER A 131 -15.30 -5.16 -8.29
N ASN A 132 -16.38 -4.73 -8.95
CA ASN A 132 -16.21 -3.59 -9.81
C ASN A 132 -15.61 -2.54 -8.88
N CYS A 133 -14.38 -2.11 -9.12
CA CYS A 133 -13.92 -0.82 -8.63
C CYS A 133 -14.85 0.22 -9.26
N ILE A 134 -16.08 0.33 -8.75
CA ILE A 134 -16.94 1.48 -8.93
C ILE A 134 -16.28 2.52 -8.03
N ILE A 135 -15.13 3.03 -8.51
CA ILE A 135 -14.76 4.39 -8.23
C ILE A 135 -16.00 5.16 -8.69
N ASN A 136 -16.81 5.58 -7.72
CA ASN A 136 -18.07 6.24 -7.98
C ASN A 136 -17.76 7.45 -8.87
N LYS A 137 -18.05 7.34 -10.18
CA LYS A 137 -17.54 8.25 -11.23
C LYS A 137 -17.97 9.72 -11.05
N ASN A 138 -18.84 9.99 -10.07
CA ASN A 138 -19.50 11.27 -9.87
C ASN A 138 -19.09 12.01 -8.58
N SER A 139 -18.23 11.46 -7.73
CA SER A 139 -17.68 12.20 -6.58
C SER A 139 -16.28 11.69 -6.23
N TYR A 140 -15.26 12.33 -6.81
CA TYR A 140 -13.89 12.12 -6.38
C TYR A 140 -13.69 12.88 -5.07
N GLU A 141 -13.89 12.19 -3.96
CA GLU A 141 -13.52 12.67 -2.62
C GLU A 141 -12.10 12.17 -2.33
N PHE A 142 -11.14 13.08 -2.38
CA PHE A 142 -9.76 12.77 -2.01
C PHE A 142 -9.61 13.01 -0.51
N LYS A 143 -9.25 11.94 0.22
CA LYS A 143 -8.78 12.06 1.59
C LYS A 143 -7.39 12.72 1.53
N LYS A 144 -7.25 13.90 2.11
CA LYS A 144 -5.96 14.57 2.26
C LYS A 144 -5.73 14.90 3.73
N ILE A 145 -4.52 14.65 4.19
CA ILE A 145 -4.09 15.02 5.54
C ILE A 145 -3.47 16.42 5.44
N ASP A 146 -3.89 17.32 6.31
CA ASP A 146 -3.19 18.58 6.54
C ASP A 146 -2.00 18.30 7.46
N GLU A 147 -0.81 18.24 6.86
CA GLU A 147 0.45 17.93 7.57
C GLU A 147 0.75 18.93 8.69
N LYS A 148 0.42 20.20 8.49
CA LYS A 148 0.63 21.23 9.51
C LYS A 148 -0.33 21.01 10.67
N LYS A 149 -1.62 20.81 10.38
CA LYS A 149 -2.63 20.54 11.42
C LYS A 149 -2.33 19.26 12.21
N LEU A 150 -1.82 18.24 11.53
CA LEU A 150 -1.37 17.00 12.19
C LEU A 150 -0.17 17.26 13.10
N THR A 151 0.81 18.03 12.62
CA THR A 151 1.98 18.41 13.42
C THR A 151 1.56 19.20 14.65
N ASP A 152 0.71 20.21 14.46
CA ASP A 152 0.20 21.06 15.55
C ASP A 152 -0.58 20.21 16.58
N TYR A 153 -1.39 19.24 16.13
CA TYR A 153 -2.10 18.31 17.02
C TYR A 153 -1.11 17.44 17.81
N LEU A 154 -0.16 16.77 17.14
CA LEU A 154 0.78 15.84 17.78
C LEU A 154 1.74 16.55 18.75
N GLN A 155 2.02 17.83 18.54
CA GLN A 155 2.79 18.66 19.48
C GLN A 155 2.03 18.98 20.77
N LEU A 156 0.70 18.97 20.75
CA LEU A 156 -0.15 19.25 21.91
C LEU A 156 -0.50 17.99 22.72
N VAL A 157 -0.35 16.81 22.13
CA VAL A 157 -0.57 15.53 22.82
C VAL A 157 0.53 15.33 23.87
N THR A 158 0.15 15.01 25.11
CA THR A 158 1.11 14.84 26.23
C THR A 158 1.81 13.48 26.22
N TRP A 159 1.25 12.48 25.53
CA TRP A 159 1.75 11.11 25.43
C TRP A 159 1.89 10.35 26.77
N ASP A 160 1.34 10.89 27.86
CA ASP A 160 1.42 10.27 29.19
C ASP A 160 0.87 8.84 29.19
N SER A 161 -0.23 8.59 28.48
CA SER A 161 -0.84 7.25 28.35
C SER A 161 0.06 6.23 27.65
N VAL A 162 1.08 6.67 26.91
CA VAL A 162 2.06 5.79 26.28
C VAL A 162 3.26 5.60 27.20
N PHE A 163 3.80 6.67 27.79
CA PHE A 163 5.01 6.61 28.61
C PHE A 163 4.80 6.08 30.03
N SER A 164 3.58 6.21 30.58
CA SER A 164 3.24 5.69 31.91
C SER A 164 2.71 4.26 31.91
N GLU A 165 2.44 3.69 30.74
CA GLU A 165 1.91 2.33 30.63
C GLU A 165 3.05 1.30 30.71
N SER A 166 2.83 0.30 31.57
CA SER A 166 3.79 -0.78 31.83
C SER A 166 3.69 -1.93 30.83
N ASP A 167 2.49 -2.12 30.26
CA ASP A 167 2.23 -3.15 29.27
C ASP A 167 2.56 -2.62 27.86
N VAL A 168 3.51 -3.27 27.19
CA VAL A 168 4.01 -2.85 25.87
C VAL A 168 2.90 -2.86 24.81
N GLN A 169 1.98 -3.83 24.86
CA GLN A 169 0.88 -3.91 23.91
C GLN A 169 -0.08 -2.74 24.13
N LYS A 170 -0.46 -2.48 25.38
CA LYS A 170 -1.33 -1.33 25.70
C LYS A 170 -0.68 0.00 25.38
N ALA A 171 0.62 0.16 25.64
CA ALA A 171 1.36 1.37 25.26
C ALA A 171 1.34 1.58 23.73
N THR A 172 1.48 0.50 22.96
CA THR A 172 1.40 0.52 21.49
C THR A 172 -0.01 0.88 21.01
N ASP A 173 -1.05 0.29 21.62
CA ASP A 173 -2.44 0.59 21.29
C ASP A 173 -2.77 2.05 21.62
N ASN A 174 -2.30 2.56 22.76
CA ASN A 174 -2.46 3.97 23.15
C ASN A 174 -1.78 4.91 22.15
N PHE A 175 -0.55 4.59 21.72
CA PHE A 175 0.15 5.34 20.68
C PHE A 175 -0.63 5.36 19.37
N TYR A 176 -1.06 4.18 18.91
CA TYR A 176 -1.82 4.03 17.66
C TYR A 176 -3.12 4.83 17.71
N ASN A 177 -3.85 4.76 18.82
CA ASN A 177 -5.12 5.45 19.00
C ASN A 177 -4.95 6.98 18.96
N GLU A 178 -3.93 7.53 19.64
CA GLU A 178 -3.67 8.97 19.60
C GLU A 178 -3.20 9.45 18.23
N LEU A 179 -2.32 8.69 17.58
CA LEU A 179 -1.89 8.99 16.22
C LEU A 179 -3.08 8.95 15.24
N TYR A 180 -3.94 7.94 15.35
CA TYR A 180 -5.13 7.80 14.51
C TYR A 180 -6.10 8.97 14.70
N LYS A 181 -6.35 9.38 15.95
CA LYS A 181 -7.16 10.58 16.25
C LYS A 181 -6.55 11.83 15.61
N GLY A 182 -5.24 12.02 15.71
CA GLY A 182 -4.55 13.14 15.08
C GLY A 182 -4.69 13.13 13.55
N ILE A 183 -4.51 11.97 12.92
CA ILE A 183 -4.68 11.78 11.49
C ILE A 183 -6.12 12.08 11.07
N ASP A 184 -7.11 11.57 11.79
CA ASP A 184 -8.53 11.80 11.49
C ASP A 184 -8.91 13.27 11.65
N HIS A 185 -8.52 13.88 12.78
CA HIS A 185 -8.74 15.31 13.04
C HIS A 185 -8.08 16.21 11.97
N SER A 186 -6.96 15.77 11.42
CA SER A 186 -6.19 16.50 10.40
C SER A 186 -6.57 16.13 8.98
N THR A 187 -7.48 15.18 8.80
CA THR A 187 -7.97 14.79 7.50
C THR A 187 -9.07 15.73 7.02
N TYR A 188 -9.04 16.08 5.74
CA TYR A 188 -10.15 16.70 5.04
C TYR A 188 -10.42 16.00 3.70
N TYR A 189 -11.65 16.17 3.21
CA TYR A 189 -12.11 15.59 1.96
C TYR A 189 -12.18 16.68 0.88
N LEU A 190 -11.41 16.50 -0.19
CA LEU A 190 -11.51 17.36 -1.37
C LEU A 190 -12.49 16.74 -2.36
N LYS A 191 -13.64 17.38 -2.55
CA LYS A 191 -14.61 16.99 -3.58
C LYS A 191 -14.29 17.70 -4.89
N ILE A 192 -13.80 16.96 -5.88
CA ILE A 192 -13.55 17.53 -7.22
C ILE A 192 -14.78 17.33 -8.10
N ASN A 193 -15.51 18.42 -8.33
CA ASN A 193 -16.52 18.48 -9.39
C ASN A 193 -15.82 18.80 -10.73
N SER A 194 -15.64 17.79 -11.58
CA SER A 194 -15.01 17.96 -12.90
C SER A 194 -15.75 18.97 -13.79
N LYS A 195 -17.08 19.02 -13.69
CA LYS A 195 -17.94 19.91 -14.49
C LYS A 195 -17.72 21.40 -14.20
N THR A 196 -17.48 21.78 -12.94
CA THR A 196 -17.32 23.19 -12.55
C THR A 196 -15.96 23.75 -12.97
N SER A 197 -14.92 22.91 -12.96
CA SER A 197 -13.56 23.32 -13.32
C SER A 197 -13.40 23.54 -14.83
N ILE A 198 -14.05 22.72 -15.65
CA ILE A 198 -14.06 22.89 -17.11
C ILE A 198 -14.86 24.15 -17.48
N LYS A 199 -16.04 24.34 -16.88
CA LYS A 199 -16.88 25.51 -17.12
C LYS A 199 -16.15 26.83 -16.82
N LYS A 200 -15.45 26.91 -15.68
CA LYS A 200 -14.65 28.10 -15.32
C LYS A 200 -13.47 28.34 -16.28
N SER A 201 -12.85 27.28 -16.81
CA SER A 201 -11.82 27.41 -17.84
C SER A 201 -12.39 27.99 -19.14
N ASP A 202 -13.59 27.56 -19.53
CA ASP A 202 -14.27 28.04 -20.74
C ASP A 202 -14.76 29.49 -20.59
N GLU A 203 -15.24 29.88 -19.41
CA GLU A 203 -15.63 31.26 -19.08
C GLU A 203 -14.43 32.22 -19.16
N LEU A 204 -13.27 31.81 -18.62
CA LEU A 204 -12.03 32.60 -18.71
C LEU A 204 -11.54 32.73 -20.16
N LYS A 205 -11.67 31.65 -20.95
CA LYS A 205 -11.33 31.67 -22.38
C LYS A 205 -12.27 32.59 -23.17
N GLN A 206 -13.57 32.54 -22.92
CA GLN A 206 -14.54 33.44 -23.55
C GLN A 206 -14.27 34.91 -23.19
N SER A 207 -13.96 35.19 -21.93
CA SER A 207 -13.64 36.53 -21.46
C SER A 207 -12.37 37.08 -22.13
N LEU A 208 -11.33 36.26 -22.28
CA LEU A 208 -10.10 36.62 -23.00
C LEU A 208 -10.34 36.84 -24.51
N THR A 209 -11.37 36.20 -25.08
CA THR A 209 -11.71 36.39 -26.49
C THR A 209 -12.36 37.75 -26.73
N LYS A 210 -13.06 38.29 -25.71
CA LYS A 210 -13.70 39.61 -25.71
C LYS A 210 -12.71 40.74 -25.40
N ASP A 211 -11.68 40.48 -24.59
CA ASP A 211 -10.66 41.45 -24.19
C ASP A 211 -9.26 40.83 -24.31
N LYS A 212 -8.68 40.94 -25.52
CA LYS A 212 -7.45 40.20 -25.91
C LYS A 212 -6.16 40.80 -25.32
N ASP A 213 -6.16 42.09 -25.01
CA ASP A 213 -4.98 42.81 -24.54
C ASP A 213 -4.87 42.81 -22.99
N ASN A 214 -5.85 42.22 -22.32
CA ASN A 214 -5.87 42.09 -20.87
C ASN A 214 -4.86 41.04 -20.37
N LEU A 215 -3.65 41.51 -20.08
CA LEU A 215 -2.53 40.69 -19.61
C LEU A 215 -2.83 39.95 -18.30
N ILE A 216 -3.61 40.56 -17.40
CA ILE A 216 -3.99 39.96 -16.10
C ILE A 216 -4.94 38.78 -16.32
N LEU A 217 -5.93 38.95 -17.20
CA LEU A 217 -6.89 37.91 -17.55
C LEU A 217 -6.19 36.75 -18.28
N ARG A 218 -5.25 37.07 -19.18
CA ARG A 218 -4.41 36.08 -19.87
C ARG A 218 -3.59 35.24 -18.90
N GLN A 219 -2.91 35.88 -17.95
CA GLN A 219 -2.11 35.18 -16.94
C GLN A 219 -3.00 34.31 -16.03
N SER A 220 -4.17 34.80 -15.65
CA SER A 220 -5.15 34.07 -14.84
C SER A 220 -5.68 32.82 -15.57
N TYR A 221 -6.00 32.95 -16.87
CA TYR A 221 -6.40 31.81 -17.71
C TYR A 221 -5.27 30.77 -17.85
N ILE A 222 -4.04 31.20 -18.15
CA ILE A 222 -2.88 30.29 -18.31
C ILE A 222 -2.62 29.51 -17.01
N SER A 223 -2.55 30.22 -15.88
CA SER A 223 -2.34 29.60 -14.56
C SER A 223 -3.45 28.60 -14.22
N TYR A 224 -4.71 28.97 -14.46
CA TYR A 224 -5.85 28.09 -14.21
C TYR A 224 -5.86 26.86 -15.14
N ARG A 225 -5.63 27.06 -16.44
CA ARG A 225 -5.53 25.98 -17.44
C ARG A 225 -4.39 25.03 -17.11
N ASN A 226 -3.23 25.53 -16.71
CA ASN A 226 -2.08 24.70 -16.33
C ASN A 226 -2.38 23.90 -15.06
N ARG A 227 -3.07 24.50 -14.09
CA ARG A 227 -3.52 23.81 -12.88
C ARG A 227 -4.51 22.70 -13.22
N VAL A 228 -5.53 22.97 -14.04
CA VAL A 228 -6.49 21.96 -14.50
C VAL A 228 -5.78 20.88 -15.33
N THR A 229 -4.85 21.25 -16.20
CA THR A 229 -4.06 20.30 -17.00
C THR A 229 -3.18 19.43 -16.12
N ASN A 230 -2.56 19.98 -15.07
CA ASN A 230 -1.76 19.21 -14.13
C ASN A 230 -2.62 18.28 -13.27
N LEU A 231 -3.80 18.74 -12.82
CA LEU A 231 -4.78 17.88 -12.15
C LEU A 231 -5.26 16.76 -13.08
N ILE A 232 -5.50 17.06 -14.36
CA ILE A 232 -5.85 16.07 -15.38
C ILE A 232 -4.67 15.15 -15.66
N LYS A 233 -3.43 15.62 -15.70
CA LYS A 233 -2.23 14.78 -15.88
C LYS A 233 -2.03 13.87 -14.70
N ILE A 234 -2.13 14.38 -13.47
CA ILE A 234 -2.13 13.57 -12.24
C ILE A 234 -3.28 12.55 -12.30
N TYR A 235 -4.47 12.97 -12.71
CA TYR A 235 -5.63 12.10 -12.93
C TYR A 235 -5.46 11.11 -14.09
N ILE A 236 -4.69 11.41 -15.12
CA ILE A 236 -4.35 10.50 -16.22
C ILE A 236 -3.24 9.57 -15.77
N THR A 237 -2.31 9.99 -14.93
CA THR A 237 -1.26 9.13 -14.35
C THR A 237 -1.88 8.15 -13.35
N ILE A 238 -2.82 8.59 -12.53
CA ILE A 238 -3.60 7.78 -11.56
C ILE A 238 -4.73 6.99 -12.27
N GLY A 239 -5.36 7.58 -13.28
CA GLY A 239 -6.50 7.02 -14.01
C GLY A 239 -6.12 6.15 -15.21
N ARG A 240 -4.97 6.34 -15.88
CA ARG A 240 -4.40 5.32 -16.79
C ARG A 240 -3.93 4.11 -16.00
N ALA A 241 -3.71 4.25 -14.70
CA ALA A 241 -3.53 3.14 -13.79
C ALA A 241 -4.81 2.27 -13.71
N GLY A 242 -6.01 2.88 -13.66
CA GLY A 242 -7.31 2.17 -13.54
C GLY A 242 -8.20 1.98 -14.81
N ILE A 243 -8.11 2.80 -15.86
CA ILE A 243 -9.08 2.80 -17.00
C ILE A 243 -8.70 1.85 -18.14
N LEU A 244 -7.45 1.43 -18.22
CA LEU A 244 -7.05 0.40 -19.19
C LEU A 244 -7.53 -1.02 -18.80
N LEU A 245 -8.28 -1.18 -17.69
CA LEU A 245 -8.93 -2.43 -17.24
C LEU A 245 -10.39 -2.61 -17.72
N MET A 246 -10.90 -1.76 -18.63
CA MET A 246 -12.27 -1.89 -19.16
C MET A 246 -12.37 -1.87 -20.71
N ARG A 247 -11.36 -2.35 -21.44
CA ARG A 247 -11.49 -2.82 -22.83
C ARG A 247 -10.53 -3.96 -23.18
#